data_AF-Q6I6Y3-F1
#
_entry.id   AF-Q6I6Y3-F1
#
_cell.length_a   1.000
_cell.length_b   1.000
_cell.length_c   1.000
_cell.angle_alpha   90.00
_cell.angle_beta   90.00
_cell.angle_gamma   90.00
#
_symmetry.space_group_name_H-M   'P 1'
#
loop_
_entity.id
_entity.type
_entity.pdbx_description
1 polymer ?
#
loop_
_entity_poly.entity_id
_entity_poly.type
_entity_poly.pdbx_seq_one_letter_code
_entity_poly.pdbx_strand_id
1 'polypeptide(L)' 'VDTHIHAAACINQKHLLRFIKKSYQIDADRVVYSTKEKNLTLKELFAKLKMHPYDLTVDSLDVHA' A
#
# COMPACT_ATOMS: atom_id res chain seq x y z
N VAL A 1 20.98 2.59 -21.39
CA VAL A 1 20.46 3.58 -20.43
C VAL A 1 19.07 3.12 -20.06
N ASP A 2 18.92 2.71 -18.80
CA ASP A 2 17.74 2.13 -18.19
C ASP A 2 16.43 2.79 -18.61
N THR A 3 15.60 2.05 -19.34
CA THR A 3 14.23 2.43 -19.72
C THR A 3 13.21 1.98 -18.66
N HIS A 4 13.62 1.80 -17.41
CA HIS A 4 12.90 0.97 -16.44
C HIS A 4 12.24 1.69 -15.27
N ILE A 5 12.21 3.02 -15.20
CA ILE A 5 11.64 3.68 -14.04
C ILE A 5 10.51 4.64 -14.45
N HIS A 6 9.39 4.49 -13.74
CA HIS A 6 8.39 5.51 -13.42
C HIS A 6 6.98 5.41 -14.04
N ALA A 7 6.56 4.32 -14.68
CA ALA A 7 5.12 4.14 -14.99
C ALA A 7 4.25 4.15 -13.71
N ALA A 8 4.77 3.64 -12.59
CA ALA A 8 4.12 3.69 -11.28
C ALA A 8 4.19 5.08 -10.60
N ALA A 9 5.08 5.98 -11.04
CA ALA A 9 5.27 7.30 -10.43
C ALA A 9 4.44 8.42 -11.10
N CYS A 10 3.59 8.10 -12.10
CA CYS A 10 2.66 9.06 -12.69
C CYS A 10 1.56 9.53 -11.73
N ILE A 11 1.42 8.90 -10.55
CA ILE A 11 0.71 9.49 -9.42
C ILE A 11 1.77 10.11 -8.51
N ASN A 12 1.77 11.44 -8.38
CA ASN A 12 2.62 12.16 -7.44
C ASN A 12 2.63 11.39 -6.09
N GLN A 13 3.81 11.01 -5.60
CA GLN A 13 4.02 10.16 -4.42
C GLN A 13 3.17 10.58 -3.21
N LYS A 14 2.96 11.90 -3.02
CA LYS A 14 2.09 12.45 -1.96
C LYS A 14 0.63 12.04 -2.11
N HIS A 15 0.13 11.93 -3.32
CA HIS A 15 -1.25 11.54 -3.61
C HIS A 15 -1.48 10.05 -3.38
N LEU A 16 -0.53 9.19 -3.78
CA LEU A 16 -0.61 7.76 -3.50
C LEU A 16 -0.57 7.49 -2.00
N LEU A 17 0.38 8.11 -1.28
CA LEU A 17 0.47 7.97 0.16
C LEU A 17 -0.79 8.46 0.87
N ARG A 18 -1.33 9.60 0.44
CA ARG A 18 -2.57 10.17 0.99
C ARG A 18 -3.78 9.31 0.66
N PHE A 19 -3.82 8.70 -0.52
CA PHE A 19 -4.86 7.76 -0.92
C PHE A 19 -4.84 6.53 0.00
N ILE A 20 -3.69 5.89 0.19
CA ILE A 20 -3.57 4.69 1.04
C ILE A 20 -3.95 5.02 2.50
N LYS A 21 -3.46 6.14 3.04
CA LYS A 21 -3.83 6.62 4.39
C LYS A 21 -5.34 6.86 4.52
N LYS A 22 -5.95 7.49 3.51
CA LYS A 22 -7.40 7.77 3.49
C LYS A 22 -8.21 6.47 3.36
N SER A 23 -7.81 5.55 2.50
CA SER A 23 -8.44 4.24 2.34
C SER A 23 -8.39 3.44 3.63
N TYR A 24 -7.28 3.48 4.38
CA TYR A 24 -7.20 2.83 5.68
C TYR A 24 -8.17 3.45 6.71
N GLN A 25 -8.34 4.77 6.72
CA GLN A 25 -9.24 5.42 7.67
C GLN A 25 -10.73 5.18 7.36
N ILE A 26 -11.08 5.15 6.07
CA ILE A 26 -12.48 5.03 5.63
C ILE A 26 -12.91 3.57 5.51
N ASP A 27 -11.99 2.68 5.13
CA ASP A 27 -12.33 1.35 4.63
C ASP A 27 -11.27 0.30 5.04
N ALA A 28 -10.89 0.31 6.32
CA ALA A 28 -9.88 -0.59 6.88
C ALA A 28 -10.26 -2.08 6.74
N ASP A 29 -11.55 -2.39 6.83
CA ASP A 29 -12.08 -3.76 6.79
C ASP A 29 -12.31 -4.25 5.35
N ARG A 30 -12.05 -3.43 4.34
CA ARG A 30 -12.10 -3.84 2.94
C ARG A 30 -11.11 -4.96 2.68
N VAL A 31 -11.60 -6.05 2.09
CA VAL A 31 -10.75 -7.11 1.55
C VAL A 31 -9.97 -6.55 0.35
N VAL A 32 -8.65 -6.46 0.49
CA VAL A 32 -7.75 -5.94 -0.55
C VAL A 32 -6.90 -7.02 -1.19
N TYR A 33 -6.83 -8.19 -0.55
CA TYR A 33 -6.06 -9.31 -1.04
C TYR A 33 -6.82 -10.61 -0.74
N SER A 34 -6.99 -11.46 -1.75
CA SER A 34 -7.68 -12.74 -1.64
C SER A 34 -6.78 -13.84 -2.17
N THR A 35 -6.50 -14.82 -1.32
CA THR A 35 -5.80 -16.05 -1.68
C THR A 35 -6.78 -17.22 -1.65
N LYS A 36 -6.39 -18.37 -2.18
CA LYS A 36 -7.22 -19.60 -2.14
C LYS A 36 -7.61 -20.02 -0.71
N GLU A 37 -6.84 -19.59 0.30
CA GLU A 37 -7.02 -20.02 1.68
C GLU A 37 -7.53 -18.89 2.60
N LYS A 38 -7.29 -17.63 2.26
CA LYS A 38 -7.68 -16.50 3.12
C LYS A 38 -7.88 -15.20 2.35
N ASN A 39 -8.90 -14.45 2.80
CA ASN A 39 -9.10 -13.05 2.49
C ASN A 39 -8.41 -12.17 3.54
N LEU A 40 -7.55 -11.25 3.09
CA LEU A 40 -6.87 -10.28 3.91
C LEU A 40 -7.51 -8.91 3.69
N THR A 41 -7.95 -8.30 4.79
CA THR A 41 -8.42 -6.92 4.81
C THR A 41 -7.25 -5.95 4.77
N LEU A 42 -7.50 -4.69 4.43
CA LEU A 42 -6.48 -3.65 4.45
C LEU A 42 -5.84 -3.56 5.85
N LYS A 43 -6.65 -3.66 6.90
CA LYS A 43 -6.20 -3.73 8.29
C LYS A 43 -5.31 -4.93 8.59
N GLU A 44 -5.71 -6.13 8.18
CA GLU A 44 -4.90 -7.34 8.39
C GLU A 44 -3.59 -7.29 7.62
N LEU A 45 -3.58 -6.69 6.42
CA LEU A 45 -2.38 -6.51 5.62
C LEU A 45 -1.34 -5.62 6.35
N PHE A 46 -1.77 -4.46 6.87
CA PHE A 46 -0.90 -3.58 7.65
C PHE A 46 -0.40 -4.24 8.95
N ALA A 47 -1.25 -5.00 9.63
CA ALA A 47 -0.85 -5.77 10.80
C ALA A 47 0.22 -6.83 10.46
N LYS A 48 0.10 -7.51 9.32
CA LYS A 48 1.10 -8.48 8.83
C LYS A 48 2.45 -7.85 8.52
N LEU A 49 2.43 -6.63 7.95
CA LEU A 49 3.62 -5.85 7.65
C LEU A 49 4.23 -5.20 8.91
N LYS A 50 3.57 -5.29 10.08
CA LYS A 50 3.95 -4.60 11.33
C LYS A 50 4.20 -3.10 11.11
N MET A 51 3.49 -2.50 10.16
CA MET A 51 3.63 -1.10 9.80
C MET A 51 2.34 -0.36 10.12
N HIS A 52 2.47 0.82 10.71
CA HIS A 52 1.32 1.70 10.83
C HIS A 52 1.11 2.45 9.51
N PRO A 53 -0.14 2.66 9.05
CA PRO A 53 -0.41 3.41 7.83
C PRO A 53 0.17 4.83 7.83
N TYR A 54 0.40 5.42 9.00
CA TYR A 54 1.04 6.73 9.14
C TYR A 54 2.55 6.69 8.90
N ASP A 55 3.19 5.57 9.21
CA ASP A 55 4.62 5.30 8.98
C ASP A 55 4.91 4.86 7.54
N LEU A 56 3.87 4.63 6.74
CA LEU A 56 4.02 4.32 5.32
C LEU A 56 4.75 5.48 4.63
N THR A 57 5.86 5.17 3.98
CA THR A 57 6.60 6.06 3.08
C THR A 57 6.67 5.44 1.68
N VAL A 58 7.14 6.21 0.70
CA VAL A 58 7.37 5.69 -0.65
C VAL A 58 8.43 4.60 -0.64
N ASP A 59 9.46 4.76 0.18
CA ASP A 59 10.50 3.76 0.40
C ASP A 59 9.89 2.46 0.94
N SER A 60 8.97 2.55 1.91
CA SER A 60 8.24 1.39 2.43
C SER A 60 7.34 0.68 1.40
N LEU A 61 6.96 1.35 0.31
CA LEU A 61 6.21 0.74 -0.80
C LEU A 61 7.14 0.04 -1.81
N ASP A 62 8.41 0.47 -1.89
CA ASP A 62 9.41 -0.02 -2.85
C ASP A 62 10.31 -1.12 -2.26
N VAL A 63 10.46 -1.20 -0.94
CA VAL A 63 11.29 -2.21 -0.23
C VAL A 63 10.80 -3.67 -0.37
N HIS A 64 9.73 -3.92 -1.12
CA HIS A 64 9.18 -5.26 -1.36
C HIS A 64 8.97 -5.58 -2.86
N ALA A 65 9.69 -4.87 -3.75
CA ALA A 65 9.79 -5.21 -5.17
C ALA A 65 10.96 -6.15 -5.46
#